data_AF-A0A7C9CKH6-F1
#
_entry.id   AF-A0A7C9CKH6-F1
#
_cell.length_a   1.000
_cell.length_b   1.000
_cell.length_c   1.000
_cell.angle_alpha   90.00
_cell.angle_beta   90.00
_cell.angle_gamma   90.00
#
_symmetry.space_group_name_H-M   'P 1'
#
loop_
_entity.id
_entity.type
_entity.pdbx_description
1 polymer ?
#
loop_
_entity_poly.entity_id
_entity_poly.type
_entity_poly.pdbx_seq_one_letter_code
_entity_poly.pdbx_strand_id
1 'polypeptide(L)'
;MGNHHSACLGDISKRSCCPKVDAIKGATADILTGLKKQPVMFKWVDQNCRLVEIAGLDVGWSQKIPLVFDEGQGSWILNRELPEGHYEYKYVVDGEWVCNKNEAVTSPNQDGHINNYVLVLADDPDSDNAKLRQRLSSDDPDLTADERIRIRQFLEQLSSE
;
A
#
# COMPACT_ATOMS: atom_id res chain seq x y z
N MET A 1 20.58 15.70 -16.51
CA MET A 1 21.41 14.77 -15.72
C MET A 1 21.25 15.16 -14.26
N GLY A 2 20.25 14.62 -13.58
CA GLY A 2 20.04 14.82 -12.14
C GLY A 2 20.02 13.44 -11.52
N ASN A 3 21.09 13.08 -10.81
CA ASN A 3 21.13 11.90 -9.97
C ASN A 3 20.22 12.16 -8.78
N HIS A 4 19.02 11.59 -8.77
CA HIS A 4 18.29 11.42 -7.53
C HIS A 4 18.89 10.22 -6.81
N HIS A 5 19.71 10.56 -5.82
CA HIS A 5 20.16 9.66 -4.77
C HIS A 5 18.98 8.84 -4.28
N SER A 6 19.05 7.53 -4.47
CA SER A 6 18.41 6.62 -3.53
C SER A 6 18.94 7.04 -2.16
N ALA A 7 18.05 7.51 -1.29
CA ALA A 7 18.35 7.58 0.12
C ALA A 7 18.51 6.12 0.57
N CYS A 8 19.72 5.59 0.39
CA CYS A 8 20.25 4.61 1.32
C CYS A 8 20.17 5.31 2.68
N LEU A 9 19.09 5.06 3.43
CA LEU A 9 19.12 5.18 4.88
C LEU A 9 20.44 4.56 5.31
N GLY A 10 21.30 5.38 5.93
CA GLY A 10 22.69 5.06 6.17
C GLY A 10 22.86 3.64 6.70
N ASP A 11 23.58 2.84 5.92
CA ASP A 11 24.70 2.04 6.41
C ASP A 11 24.55 1.47 7.84
N ILE A 12 23.78 0.37 8.01
CA ILE A 12 24.03 -0.78 8.94
C ILE A 12 23.28 -2.02 8.38
N SER A 13 23.31 -2.28 7.07
CA SER A 13 22.77 -3.55 6.59
C SER A 13 23.75 -4.68 6.92
N LYS A 14 23.48 -5.44 7.99
CA LYS A 14 24.24 -6.66 8.33
C LYS A 14 23.95 -7.82 7.37
N ARG A 15 22.87 -7.74 6.58
CA ARG A 15 22.43 -8.77 5.63
C ARG A 15 21.87 -8.09 4.38
N SER A 16 22.40 -8.44 3.21
CA SER A 16 21.86 -7.97 1.94
C SER A 16 20.38 -8.38 1.79
N CYS A 17 19.48 -7.41 1.85
CA CYS A 17 18.04 -7.60 1.68
C CYS A 17 17.39 -6.29 1.21
N CYS A 18 16.13 -6.40 0.75
CA CYS A 18 15.28 -5.26 0.42
C CYS A 18 14.18 -5.17 1.49
N PRO A 19 14.47 -4.59 2.67
CA PRO A 19 13.49 -4.52 3.75
C PRO A 19 12.25 -3.74 3.27
N LYS A 20 11.06 -4.24 3.63
CA LYS A 20 9.79 -3.58 3.32
C LYS A 20 9.54 -2.45 4.32
N VAL A 21 10.33 -1.39 4.22
CA VAL A 21 10.33 -0.26 5.18
C VAL A 21 8.94 0.36 5.33
N ASP A 22 8.21 0.55 4.23
CA ASP A 22 6.87 1.13 4.28
C ASP A 22 5.86 0.26 5.04
N ALA A 23 6.01 -1.07 4.95
CA ALA A 23 5.18 -2.00 5.74
C ALA A 23 5.50 -1.89 7.24
N ILE A 24 6.77 -1.69 7.60
CA ILE A 24 7.19 -1.49 9.00
C ILE A 24 6.63 -0.16 9.53
N LYS A 25 6.73 0.92 8.74
CA LYS A 25 6.18 2.24 9.08
C LYS A 25 4.66 2.18 9.24
N GLY A 26 3.97 1.55 8.30
CA GLY A 26 2.51 1.33 8.33
C GLY A 26 2.08 0.57 9.60
N ALA A 27 2.70 -0.58 9.88
CA ALA A 27 2.39 -1.36 11.08
C ALA A 27 2.66 -0.58 12.38
N THR A 28 3.74 0.20 12.43
CA THR A 28 4.05 1.06 13.58
C THR A 28 2.95 2.11 13.78
N ALA A 29 2.50 2.74 12.70
CA ALA A 29 1.41 3.70 12.76
C ALA A 29 0.07 3.05 13.16
N ASP A 30 -0.21 1.84 12.70
CA ASP A 30 -1.41 1.09 13.08
C ASP A 30 -1.43 0.78 14.58
N ILE A 31 -0.30 0.40 15.18
CA ILE A 31 -0.19 0.22 16.64
C ILE A 31 -0.50 1.52 17.39
N LEU A 32 -0.01 2.65 16.89
CA LEU A 32 -0.11 3.94 17.59
C LEU A 32 -1.42 4.69 17.38
N THR A 33 -2.11 4.46 16.25
CA THR A 33 -3.31 5.21 15.84
C THR A 33 -4.55 4.34 15.67
N GLY A 34 -4.38 3.01 15.73
CA GLY A 34 -5.40 2.03 15.36
C GLY A 34 -5.44 1.76 13.85
N LEU A 35 -5.98 0.60 13.48
CA LEU A 35 -6.20 0.19 12.09
C LEU A 35 -7.61 0.61 11.66
N LYS A 36 -7.69 1.60 10.76
CA LYS A 36 -8.95 1.98 10.09
C LYS A 36 -8.87 1.59 8.63
N LYS A 37 -9.96 1.02 8.11
CA LYS A 37 -10.09 0.62 6.71
C LYS A 37 -11.11 1.51 5.99
N GLN A 38 -10.88 1.74 4.71
CA GLN A 38 -11.79 2.43 3.82
C GLN A 38 -12.13 1.56 2.60
N PRO A 39 -13.38 1.65 2.11
CA PRO A 39 -13.76 1.01 0.85
C PRO A 39 -13.05 1.68 -0.32
N VAL A 40 -12.34 0.88 -1.11
CA VAL A 40 -11.75 1.29 -2.38
C VAL A 40 -12.37 0.47 -3.51
N MET A 41 -12.81 1.17 -4.56
CA MET A 41 -13.33 0.55 -5.78
C MET A 41 -12.27 0.58 -6.87
N PHE A 42 -11.99 -0.58 -7.44
CA PHE A 42 -11.17 -0.73 -8.64
C PHE A 42 -12.06 -1.07 -9.82
N LYS A 43 -11.84 -0.44 -10.97
CA LYS A 43 -12.72 -0.59 -12.13
C LYS A 43 -11.93 -0.75 -13.42
N TRP A 44 -12.28 -1.77 -14.20
CA TRP A 44 -11.76 -1.97 -15.55
C TRP A 44 -12.89 -1.95 -16.57
N VAL A 45 -12.81 -1.06 -17.56
CA VAL A 45 -13.86 -0.89 -18.57
C VAL A 45 -13.47 -1.62 -19.85
N ASP A 46 -13.95 -2.84 -20.02
CA ASP A 46 -13.89 -3.59 -21.27
C ASP A 46 -14.91 -4.75 -21.21
N GLN A 47 -15.76 -4.85 -22.22
CA GLN A 47 -16.78 -5.91 -22.33
C GLN A 47 -16.27 -7.14 -23.09
N ASN A 48 -15.12 -7.04 -23.76
CA ASN A 48 -14.59 -8.11 -24.61
C ASN A 48 -13.61 -9.03 -23.87
N CYS A 49 -13.18 -8.65 -22.67
CA CYS A 49 -12.33 -9.48 -21.83
C CYS A 49 -13.13 -10.65 -21.24
N ARG A 50 -12.46 -11.77 -20.97
CA ARG A 50 -13.08 -12.96 -20.35
C ARG A 50 -12.81 -13.02 -18.85
N LEU A 51 -11.66 -12.51 -18.42
CA LEU A 51 -11.26 -12.48 -17.04
C LEU A 51 -10.43 -11.23 -16.76
N VAL A 52 -10.80 -10.51 -15.71
CA VAL A 52 -10.00 -9.41 -15.17
C VAL A 52 -9.68 -9.72 -13.72
N GLU A 53 -8.41 -9.66 -13.36
CA GLU A 53 -7.92 -9.86 -12.00
C GLU A 53 -7.01 -8.68 -11.60
N ILE A 54 -6.78 -8.52 -10.29
CA ILE A 54 -5.78 -7.61 -9.75
C ILE A 54 -4.80 -8.37 -8.85
N ALA A 55 -3.52 -8.07 -8.98
CA ALA A 55 -2.46 -8.52 -8.06
C ALA A 55 -1.72 -7.31 -7.46
N GLY A 56 -1.02 -7.53 -6.36
CA GLY A 56 -0.47 -6.46 -5.51
C GLY A 56 -1.40 -6.17 -4.34
N LEU A 57 -1.69 -4.91 -4.05
CA LEU A 57 -2.50 -4.48 -2.91
C LEU A 57 -1.97 -5.11 -1.60
N ASP A 58 -2.88 -5.52 -0.72
CA ASP A 58 -2.63 -6.23 0.54
C ASP A 58 -2.55 -7.78 0.38
N VAL A 59 -2.67 -8.33 -0.83
CA VAL A 59 -2.49 -9.78 -1.09
C VAL A 59 -1.11 -10.13 -1.66
N GLY A 60 -0.35 -9.12 -2.08
CA GLY A 60 0.96 -9.28 -2.70
C GLY A 60 0.89 -9.70 -4.18
N TRP A 61 2.06 -9.87 -4.78
CA TRP A 61 2.21 -10.09 -6.23
C TRP A 61 2.03 -11.55 -6.69
N SER A 62 2.00 -12.51 -5.76
CA SER A 62 1.82 -13.93 -6.06
C SER A 62 0.36 -14.36 -6.15
N GLN A 63 -0.55 -13.55 -5.62
CA GLN A 63 -1.99 -13.82 -5.59
C GLN A 63 -2.72 -12.87 -6.53
N LYS A 64 -3.82 -13.34 -7.10
CA LYS A 64 -4.70 -12.57 -7.97
C LYS A 64 -6.12 -12.62 -7.42
N ILE A 65 -6.79 -11.48 -7.44
CA ILE A 65 -8.18 -11.34 -7.02
C ILE A 65 -9.02 -11.09 -8.27
N PRO A 66 -9.97 -11.96 -8.61
CA PRO A 66 -10.84 -11.74 -9.76
C PRO A 66 -11.79 -10.56 -9.50
N LEU A 67 -12.03 -9.76 -10.53
CA LEU A 67 -13.08 -8.74 -10.56
C LEU A 67 -14.40 -9.37 -10.99
N VAL A 68 -15.52 -8.75 -10.60
CA VAL A 68 -16.86 -9.15 -11.01
C VAL A 68 -17.31 -8.27 -12.17
N PHE A 69 -17.78 -8.87 -13.27
CA PHE A 69 -18.34 -8.12 -14.39
C PHE A 69 -19.73 -7.58 -14.07
N ASP A 70 -19.92 -6.28 -14.23
CA ASP A 70 -21.19 -5.57 -14.15
C ASP A 70 -21.67 -5.29 -15.59
N GLU A 71 -22.66 -6.06 -16.04
CA GLU A 71 -23.25 -5.94 -17.39
C GLU A 71 -23.92 -4.58 -17.61
N GLY A 72 -24.53 -4.00 -16.57
CA GLY A 72 -25.24 -2.72 -16.67
C GLY A 72 -24.28 -1.54 -16.89
N GLN A 73 -23.05 -1.65 -16.37
CA GLN A 73 -21.99 -0.65 -16.56
C GLN A 73 -21.00 -1.01 -17.67
N GLY A 74 -21.02 -2.25 -18.16
CA GLY A 74 -20.04 -2.75 -19.12
C GLY A 74 -18.62 -2.75 -18.56
N SER A 75 -18.46 -3.10 -17.28
CA SER A 75 -17.18 -2.96 -16.58
C SER A 75 -16.97 -4.02 -15.50
N TRP A 76 -15.71 -4.34 -15.23
CA TRP A 76 -15.28 -5.21 -14.15
C TRP A 76 -15.02 -4.38 -12.89
N ILE A 77 -15.51 -4.85 -11.75
CA ILE A 77 -15.45 -4.12 -10.48
C ILE A 77 -14.88 -5.02 -9.37
N LEU A 78 -14.00 -4.45 -8.54
CA LEU A 78 -13.59 -5.00 -7.25
C LEU A 78 -13.77 -3.93 -6.18
N ASN A 79 -14.55 -4.24 -5.13
CA ASN A 79 -14.61 -3.44 -3.91
C ASN A 79 -13.74 -4.08 -2.85
N ARG A 80 -12.89 -3.29 -2.19
CA ARG A 80 -11.92 -3.80 -1.22
C ARG A 80 -11.72 -2.82 -0.06
N GLU A 81 -11.81 -3.34 1.16
CA GLU A 81 -11.52 -2.57 2.38
C GLU A 81 -10.01 -2.56 2.63
N LEU A 82 -9.38 -1.39 2.47
CA LEU A 82 -7.94 -1.22 2.64
C LEU A 82 -7.64 -0.29 3.82
N PRO A 83 -6.66 -0.61 4.67
CA PRO A 83 -6.15 0.34 5.65
C PRO A 83 -5.53 1.57 4.99
N GLU A 84 -5.40 2.66 5.74
CA GLU A 84 -4.61 3.83 5.31
C GLU A 84 -3.20 3.40 4.86
N GLY A 85 -2.77 3.86 3.69
CA GLY A 85 -1.49 3.44 3.11
C GLY A 85 -1.40 3.62 1.60
N HIS A 86 -0.22 3.33 1.07
CA HIS A 86 0.09 3.34 -0.35
C HIS A 86 0.15 1.90 -0.88
N TYR A 87 -0.75 1.57 -1.81
CA TYR A 87 -0.88 0.22 -2.34
C TYR A 87 -0.63 0.22 -3.85
N GLU A 88 0.47 -0.42 -4.26
CA GLU A 88 0.73 -0.70 -5.66
C GLU A 88 -0.02 -1.94 -6.12
N TYR A 89 -0.50 -1.91 -7.35
CA TYR A 89 -1.21 -3.02 -7.96
C TYR A 89 -1.07 -3.01 -9.48
N LYS A 90 -1.49 -4.10 -10.10
CA LYS A 90 -1.56 -4.20 -11.55
C LYS A 90 -2.68 -5.14 -11.95
N TYR A 91 -3.32 -4.84 -13.09
CA TYR A 91 -4.35 -5.70 -13.64
C TYR A 91 -3.72 -6.88 -14.36
N VAL A 92 -4.43 -8.01 -14.34
CA VAL A 92 -4.18 -9.16 -15.18
C VAL A 92 -5.45 -9.38 -16.01
N VAL A 93 -5.38 -9.04 -17.29
CA VAL A 93 -6.52 -9.08 -18.21
C VAL A 93 -6.27 -10.21 -19.19
N ASP A 94 -7.12 -11.25 -19.15
CA ASP A 94 -6.97 -12.46 -19.96
C ASP A 94 -5.57 -13.09 -19.89
N GLY A 95 -4.93 -12.99 -18.72
CA GLY A 95 -3.58 -13.53 -18.44
C GLY A 95 -2.44 -12.52 -18.62
N GLU A 96 -2.70 -11.36 -19.21
CA GLU A 96 -1.67 -10.35 -19.52
C GLU A 96 -1.62 -9.26 -18.44
N TRP A 97 -0.40 -8.89 -18.02
CA TRP A 97 -0.19 -7.83 -17.01
C TRP A 97 -0.31 -6.44 -17.62
N VAL A 98 -1.31 -5.67 -17.20
CA VAL A 98 -1.63 -4.37 -17.79
C VAL A 98 -1.76 -3.31 -16.70
N CYS A 99 -1.23 -2.11 -16.97
CA CYS A 99 -1.54 -0.92 -16.18
C CYS A 99 -2.70 -0.16 -16.81
N ASN A 100 -3.66 0.23 -15.99
CA ASN A 100 -4.69 1.18 -16.39
C ASN A 100 -4.08 2.58 -16.49
N LYS A 101 -3.98 3.13 -17.70
CA LYS A 101 -3.37 4.45 -17.92
C LYS A 101 -4.23 5.61 -17.42
N ASN A 102 -5.49 5.36 -17.11
CA ASN A 102 -6.43 6.36 -16.61
C ASN A 102 -6.45 6.43 -15.08
N GLU A 103 -5.74 5.54 -14.41
CA GLU A 103 -5.56 5.53 -12.95
C GLU A 103 -4.15 6.00 -12.60
N ALA A 104 -3.92 6.31 -11.33
CA ALA A 104 -2.60 6.72 -10.88
C ALA A 104 -1.58 5.60 -11.10
N VAL A 105 -0.40 5.97 -11.60
CA VAL A 105 0.70 5.06 -11.93
C VAL A 105 2.00 5.51 -11.27
N THR A 106 2.81 4.55 -10.84
CA THR A 106 4.11 4.81 -10.25
C THR A 106 5.09 5.34 -11.30
N SER A 107 6.17 5.97 -10.83
CA SER A 107 7.37 6.03 -11.67
C SER A 107 7.92 4.61 -11.90
N PRO A 108 8.67 4.36 -12.99
CA PRO A 108 9.32 3.08 -13.19
C PRO A 108 10.21 2.73 -11.99
N ASN A 109 10.07 1.51 -11.48
CA ASN A 109 10.95 1.00 -10.43
C ASN A 109 12.35 0.69 -11.00
N GLN A 110 13.25 0.16 -10.17
CA GLN A 110 14.63 -0.15 -10.58
C GLN A 110 14.70 -1.17 -11.75
N ASP A 111 13.71 -2.03 -11.87
CA ASP A 111 13.58 -3.04 -12.94
C ASP A 111 12.81 -2.47 -14.16
N GLY A 112 12.44 -1.20 -14.13
CA GLY A 112 11.68 -0.52 -15.19
C GLY A 112 10.19 -0.83 -15.18
N HIS A 113 9.67 -1.53 -14.18
CA HIS A 113 8.25 -1.83 -14.07
C HIS A 113 7.48 -0.61 -13.55
N ILE A 114 6.36 -0.33 -14.23
CA ILE A 114 5.34 0.62 -13.80
C ILE A 114 4.15 -0.19 -13.27
N ASN A 115 3.60 0.28 -12.15
CA ASN A 115 2.41 -0.26 -11.51
C ASN A 115 1.34 0.83 -11.41
N ASN A 116 0.08 0.44 -11.27
CA ASN A 116 -0.92 1.35 -10.73
C ASN A 116 -0.74 1.47 -9.22
N TYR A 117 -1.27 2.53 -8.62
CA TYR A 117 -1.34 2.64 -7.17
C TYR A 117 -2.59 3.35 -6.69
N VAL A 118 -2.95 3.10 -5.44
CA VAL A 118 -3.96 3.88 -4.71
C VAL A 118 -3.38 4.34 -3.38
N LEU A 119 -3.70 5.58 -3.01
CA LEU A 119 -3.37 6.15 -1.71
C LEU A 119 -4.64 6.23 -0.88
N VAL A 120 -4.69 5.46 0.20
CA VAL A 120 -5.79 5.46 1.17
C VAL A 120 -5.40 6.39 2.31
N LEU A 121 -6.18 7.44 2.53
CA LEU A 121 -5.88 8.53 3.47
C LEU A 121 -6.90 8.56 4.60
N ALA A 122 -6.54 9.14 5.74
CA ALA A 122 -7.49 9.37 6.83
C ALA A 122 -8.73 10.15 6.39
N ASP A 123 -9.89 9.85 7.01
CA ASP A 123 -11.15 10.56 6.77
C ASP A 123 -11.02 12.07 7.06
N ASP A 124 -10.26 12.40 8.12
CA ASP A 124 -9.93 13.76 8.52
C ASP A 124 -8.40 13.95 8.46
N PRO A 125 -7.87 14.64 7.42
CA PRO A 125 -6.44 14.86 7.26
C PRO A 125 -5.85 15.80 8.33
N ASP A 126 -6.68 16.58 9.02
CA ASP A 126 -6.25 17.50 10.07
C ASP A 126 -6.24 16.87 11.46
N SER A 127 -6.72 15.63 11.60
CA SER A 127 -6.73 14.88 12.85
C SER A 127 -5.31 14.61 13.38
N ASP A 128 -5.18 14.46 14.69
CA ASP A 128 -3.89 14.13 15.33
C ASP A 128 -3.33 12.79 14.83
N ASN A 129 -4.21 11.82 14.53
CA ASN A 129 -3.82 10.53 13.96
C ASN A 129 -3.28 10.67 12.53
N ALA A 130 -3.90 11.51 11.70
CA ALA A 130 -3.42 11.76 10.33
C ALA A 130 -2.04 12.43 10.34
N LYS A 131 -1.85 13.44 11.21
CA LYS A 131 -0.55 14.10 11.41
C LYS A 131 0.52 13.13 11.93
N LEU A 132 0.14 12.26 12.87
CA LEU A 132 1.03 11.22 13.38
C LEU A 132 1.44 10.24 12.27
N ARG A 133 0.48 9.74 11.47
CA ARG A 133 0.75 8.88 10.31
C ARG A 133 1.66 9.57 9.29
N GLN A 134 1.41 10.83 8.97
CA GLN A 134 2.26 11.61 8.07
C GLN A 134 3.70 11.69 8.57
N ARG A 135 3.90 11.96 9.87
CA ARG A 135 5.24 11.98 10.48
C ARG A 135 5.91 10.59 10.40
N LEU A 136 5.19 9.53 10.73
CA LEU A 136 5.73 8.16 10.74
C LEU A 136 6.03 7.62 9.34
N SER A 137 5.38 8.15 8.30
CA SER A 137 5.65 7.79 6.90
C SER A 137 6.82 8.56 6.28
N SER A 138 7.39 9.55 6.97
CA SER A 138 8.59 10.27 6.51
C SER A 138 9.81 9.35 6.38
N ASP A 139 10.86 9.79 5.68
CA ASP A 139 12.03 8.94 5.37
C ASP A 139 12.69 8.36 6.61
N ASP A 140 12.90 9.19 7.64
CA ASP A 140 13.55 8.83 8.91
C ASP A 140 12.69 9.30 10.11
N PRO A 141 11.63 8.55 10.46
CA PRO A 141 10.68 8.96 11.48
C PRO A 141 11.20 8.67 12.88
N ASP A 142 11.39 9.73 13.67
CA ASP A 142 11.68 9.58 15.10
C ASP A 142 10.41 9.29 15.91
N LEU A 143 10.48 8.23 16.73
CA LEU A 143 9.47 7.94 17.74
C LEU A 143 9.71 8.80 18.99
N THR A 144 8.64 9.24 19.65
CA THR A 144 8.72 9.86 20.97
C THR A 144 8.93 8.80 22.07
N ALA A 145 9.28 9.23 23.29
CA ALA A 145 9.39 8.31 24.43
C ALA A 145 8.06 7.60 24.71
N ASP A 146 6.95 8.34 24.67
CA ASP A 146 5.60 7.80 24.91
C ASP A 146 5.15 6.84 23.81
N GLU A 147 5.50 7.11 22.54
CA GLU A 147 5.24 6.18 21.43
C GLU A 147 5.99 4.86 21.61
N ARG A 148 7.27 4.92 22.02
CA ARG A 148 8.05 3.71 22.31
C ARG A 148 7.45 2.91 23.47
N ILE A 149 6.96 3.59 24.51
CA ILE A 149 6.28 2.93 25.64
C ILE A 149 5.01 2.23 25.17
N ARG A 150 4.16 2.89 24.37
CA ARG A 150 2.93 2.31 23.83
C ARG A 150 3.20 1.07 22.97
N ILE A 151 4.21 1.13 22.09
CA ILE A 151 4.60 -0.03 21.28
C ILE A 151 5.07 -1.17 22.18
N ARG A 152 5.88 -0.90 23.21
CA ARG A 152 6.33 -1.94 24.15
C ARG A 152 5.16 -2.60 24.86
N GLN A 153 4.23 -1.82 25.38
CA GLN A 153 3.04 -2.34 26.07
C GLN A 153 2.19 -3.21 25.14
N PHE A 154 2.01 -2.81 23.89
CA PHE A 154 1.32 -3.62 22.89
C PHE A 154 2.01 -4.98 22.69
N LEU A 155 3.34 -5.01 22.58
CA LEU A 155 4.09 -6.26 22.43
C LEU A 155 4.04 -7.15 23.69
N GLU A 156 4.06 -6.56 24.88
CA GLU A 156 3.92 -7.29 26.15
C GLU A 156 2.55 -7.97 26.26
N GLN A 157 1.48 -7.32 25.82
CA GLN A 157 0.13 -7.90 25.80
C GLN A 157 0.05 -9.13 24.88
N LEU A 158 0.66 -9.07 23.70
CA LEU A 158 0.71 -10.23 22.76
C LEU A 158 1.46 -11.44 23.34
N SER A 159 2.37 -11.23 24.30
CA SER A 159 3.12 -12.32 24.92
C SER A 159 2.38 -13.02 26.07
N SER A 160 1.24 -12.46 26.49
CA SER A 160 0.41 -12.99 27.58
C SER A 160 -0.80 -13.81 27.11
N GLU A 161 -0.99 -13.94 25.80
CA GLU A 161 -2.00 -14.78 25.14
C GLU A 161 -1.40 -16.12 24.67
#